data_AF-A0A7V0WWV3-F1
#
_entry.id   AF-A0A7V0WWV3-F1
#
_cell.length_a   1.000
_cell.length_b   1.000
_cell.length_c   1.000
_cell.angle_alpha   90.00
_cell.angle_beta   90.00
_cell.angle_gamma   90.00
#
_symmetry.space_group_name_H-M   'P 1'
#
loop_
_entity.id
_entity.type
_entity.pdbx_description
1 polymer ?
#
loop_
_entity_poly.entity_id
_entity_poly.type
_entity_poly.pdbx_seq_one_letter_code
_entity_poly.pdbx_strand_id
1 'polypeptide(L)'
;MSVQRFFLAGAVLFAVLFGGFGTATEDLRVAVLDFQNQTGQPELNYLEAAIPSVLITDLSICEQLTLVERARLQEILDEMQLALSGVVNDEQATEIGELAGADAILVGSITAGGQVFRIDGRLVDVASGQVILAEKRSWLSDDEILLAVDELAEQIICKLTGVETGVSRDFIYEPLGVVEYHVLKMETALDQPVWLNGSGEAVFLQVDIYSKEVPARERIPLNLALVIDRSGSMASARKLDYARQSAKFILENLAKDDIISIVTYGSKVQLVVPAQKAAAKRKTIQLIDEITAGGATNLSGGMLEG
;
A
#
# COMPACT_ATOMS: atom_id res chain seq x y z
N MET A 1 -9.98 44.60 -10.52
CA MET A 1 -10.91 43.63 -11.11
C MET A 1 -10.83 42.36 -10.29
N SER A 2 -11.76 42.21 -9.36
CA SER A 2 -11.92 41.05 -8.50
C SER A 2 -12.59 39.94 -9.31
N VAL A 3 -11.94 38.79 -9.44
CA VAL A 3 -12.55 37.58 -9.98
C VAL A 3 -12.66 36.60 -8.82
N GLN A 4 -13.83 36.59 -8.17
CA GLN A 4 -14.23 35.54 -7.25
C GLN A 4 -14.39 34.24 -8.06
N ARG A 5 -13.56 33.23 -7.77
CA ARG A 5 -13.77 31.87 -8.25
C ARG A 5 -14.53 31.10 -7.16
N PHE A 6 -15.78 30.80 -7.46
CA PHE A 6 -16.64 29.90 -6.70
C PHE A 6 -16.00 28.50 -6.64
N PHE A 7 -15.80 27.99 -5.43
CA PHE A 7 -15.63 26.55 -5.20
C PHE A 7 -17.01 25.90 -5.33
N LEU A 8 -17.25 25.21 -6.45
CA LEU A 8 -18.37 24.28 -6.56
C LEU A 8 -17.88 22.93 -6.06
N ALA A 9 -18.32 22.54 -4.86
CA ALA A 9 -18.20 21.17 -4.36
C ALA A 9 -19.10 20.27 -5.23
N GLY A 10 -18.52 19.64 -6.25
CA GLY A 10 -19.19 18.64 -7.06
C GLY A 10 -19.14 17.27 -6.39
N ALA A 11 -19.91 17.08 -5.32
CA ALA A 11 -20.30 15.74 -4.92
C ALA A 11 -21.24 15.20 -6.00
N VAL A 12 -20.74 14.29 -6.85
CA VAL A 12 -21.59 13.54 -7.76
C VAL A 12 -22.28 12.47 -6.92
N LEU A 13 -23.37 12.88 -6.28
CA LEU A 13 -24.35 12.00 -5.67
C LEU A 13 -25.06 11.27 -6.81
N PHE A 14 -24.68 10.03 -7.09
CA PHE A 14 -25.41 9.17 -8.02
C PHE A 14 -26.65 8.65 -7.30
N ALA A 15 -27.67 9.49 -7.19
CA ALA A 15 -29.01 9.06 -6.81
C ALA A 15 -29.58 8.25 -7.97
N VAL A 16 -29.42 6.92 -7.91
CA VAL A 16 -30.24 6.02 -8.71
C VAL A 16 -31.68 6.23 -8.25
N LEU A 17 -32.53 6.58 -9.20
CA LEU A 17 -33.97 6.73 -9.05
C LEU A 17 -34.61 5.38 -8.69
N PHE A 18 -34.51 4.97 -7.44
CA PHE A 18 -35.50 4.08 -6.85
C PHE A 18 -36.70 4.95 -6.45
N GLY A 19 -37.80 4.76 -7.16
CA GLY A 19 -39.09 5.30 -6.77
C GLY A 19 -39.44 4.80 -5.38
N GLY A 20 -39.65 5.76 -4.47
CA GLY A 20 -40.32 5.65 -3.18
C GLY A 20 -40.21 4.31 -2.45
N PHE A 21 -39.22 4.18 -1.58
CA PHE A 21 -39.34 3.31 -0.42
C PHE A 21 -39.07 4.10 0.86
N GLY A 22 -39.93 3.85 1.84
CA GLY A 22 -39.90 4.48 3.15
C GLY A 22 -38.64 4.15 3.93
N THR A 23 -38.54 4.77 5.09
CA THR A 23 -37.54 4.53 6.11
C THR A 23 -37.65 3.09 6.65
N ALA A 24 -36.94 2.16 6.01
CA ALA A 24 -36.53 0.87 6.53
C ALA A 24 -35.30 0.45 5.72
N THR A 25 -34.10 0.56 6.28
CA THR A 25 -32.92 -0.10 5.72
C THR A 25 -33.13 -1.59 5.94
N GLU A 26 -33.64 -2.30 4.93
CA GLU A 26 -33.73 -3.76 4.97
C GLU A 26 -32.30 -4.34 4.90
N ASP A 27 -31.96 -5.23 5.83
CA ASP A 27 -30.67 -5.91 5.86
C ASP A 27 -30.52 -6.75 4.58
N LEU A 28 -29.47 -6.47 3.79
CA LEU A 28 -29.26 -7.17 2.53
C LEU A 28 -28.82 -8.61 2.82
N ARG A 29 -29.59 -9.61 2.36
CA ARG A 29 -29.28 -11.02 2.57
C ARG A 29 -28.31 -11.50 1.50
N VAL A 30 -27.09 -11.86 1.89
CA VAL A 30 -26.01 -12.21 0.94
C VAL A 30 -25.62 -13.68 1.10
N ALA A 31 -25.66 -14.43 -0.01
CA ALA A 31 -25.05 -15.75 -0.12
C ALA A 31 -23.62 -15.63 -0.66
N VAL A 32 -22.66 -16.38 -0.09
CA VAL A 32 -21.28 -16.43 -0.59
C VAL A 32 -21.01 -17.84 -1.10
N LEU A 33 -20.72 -17.98 -2.39
CA LEU A 33 -20.38 -19.27 -2.99
C LEU A 33 -18.89 -19.55 -2.89
N ASP A 34 -18.55 -20.83 -3.08
CA ASP A 34 -17.16 -21.26 -3.23
C ASP A 34 -16.52 -20.54 -4.44
N PHE A 35 -15.28 -20.08 -4.23
CA PHE A 35 -14.51 -19.42 -5.26
C PHE A 35 -13.94 -20.45 -6.23
N GLN A 36 -13.79 -20.07 -7.49
CA GLN A 36 -13.29 -20.99 -8.51
C GLN A 36 -11.78 -20.85 -8.69
N ASN A 37 -11.04 -21.94 -8.58
CA ASN A 37 -9.62 -21.94 -8.92
C ASN A 37 -9.44 -22.04 -10.45
N GLN A 38 -9.13 -20.92 -11.07
CA GLN A 38 -8.81 -20.79 -12.49
C GLN A 38 -7.32 -20.50 -12.73
N THR A 39 -6.47 -20.74 -11.73
CA THR A 39 -5.01 -20.57 -11.84
C THR A 39 -4.34 -21.67 -12.66
N GLY A 40 -5.00 -22.82 -12.83
CA GLY A 40 -4.42 -24.03 -13.40
C GLY A 40 -3.50 -24.80 -12.44
N GLN A 41 -3.44 -24.39 -11.16
CA GLN A 41 -2.59 -24.99 -10.13
C GLN A 41 -3.45 -25.77 -9.10
N PRO A 42 -3.48 -27.11 -9.14
CA PRO A 42 -4.29 -27.91 -8.22
C PRO A 42 -3.93 -27.73 -6.74
N GLU A 43 -2.68 -27.36 -6.44
CA GLU A 43 -2.23 -27.03 -5.09
C GLU A 43 -3.00 -25.85 -4.46
N LEU A 44 -3.65 -25.01 -5.26
CA LEU A 44 -4.46 -23.89 -4.80
C LEU A 44 -5.95 -24.22 -4.63
N ASN A 45 -6.38 -25.46 -4.89
CA ASN A 45 -7.79 -25.86 -4.76
C ASN A 45 -8.34 -25.70 -3.33
N TYR A 46 -7.49 -25.72 -2.30
CA TYR A 46 -7.94 -25.46 -0.93
C TYR A 46 -8.53 -24.05 -0.75
N LEU A 47 -8.12 -23.09 -1.60
CA LEU A 47 -8.59 -21.71 -1.55
C LEU A 47 -10.04 -21.56 -1.98
N GLU A 48 -10.57 -22.49 -2.78
CA GLU A 48 -11.96 -22.47 -3.26
C GLU A 48 -12.95 -22.41 -2.09
N ALA A 49 -12.67 -23.17 -1.02
CA ALA A 49 -13.46 -23.23 0.20
C ALA A 49 -12.96 -22.32 1.33
N ALA A 50 -11.66 -21.98 1.34
CA ALA A 50 -11.04 -21.18 2.40
C ALA A 50 -11.36 -19.69 2.26
N ILE A 51 -11.25 -19.13 1.05
CA ILE A 51 -11.53 -17.72 0.78
C ILE A 51 -12.96 -17.33 1.19
N PRO A 52 -14.03 -18.04 0.75
CA PRO A 52 -15.39 -17.76 1.21
C PRO A 52 -15.52 -17.78 2.74
N SER A 53 -14.80 -18.66 3.43
CA SER A 53 -14.86 -18.74 4.89
C SER A 53 -14.32 -17.48 5.56
N VAL A 54 -13.24 -16.92 5.02
CA VAL A 54 -12.66 -15.65 5.50
C VAL A 54 -13.62 -14.51 5.16
N LEU A 55 -14.07 -14.42 3.91
CA LEU A 55 -15.04 -13.40 3.47
C LEU A 55 -16.33 -13.40 4.30
N ILE A 56 -16.88 -14.58 4.62
CA ILE A 56 -18.07 -14.67 5.47
C ILE A 56 -17.79 -14.10 6.86
N THR A 57 -16.62 -14.40 7.43
CA THR A 57 -16.21 -13.87 8.74
C THR A 57 -16.13 -12.35 8.69
N ASP A 58 -15.50 -11.81 7.66
CA ASP A 58 -15.27 -10.37 7.48
C ASP A 58 -16.57 -9.60 7.19
N LEU A 59 -17.39 -10.11 6.28
CA LEU A 59 -18.67 -9.53 5.92
C LEU A 59 -19.66 -9.57 7.10
N SER A 60 -19.55 -10.55 8.00
CA SER A 60 -20.42 -10.65 9.18
C SER A 60 -20.22 -9.51 10.19
N ILE A 61 -19.10 -8.79 10.11
CA ILE A 61 -18.83 -7.61 10.94
C ILE A 61 -19.78 -6.46 10.55
N CYS A 62 -20.31 -6.47 9.33
CA CYS A 62 -21.21 -5.45 8.83
C CYS A 62 -22.66 -5.71 9.29
N GLU A 63 -23.17 -4.85 10.18
CA GLU A 63 -24.55 -4.96 10.70
C GLU A 63 -25.64 -4.83 9.62
N GLN A 64 -25.33 -4.26 8.46
CA GLN A 64 -26.27 -4.06 7.36
C GLN A 64 -26.39 -5.28 6.42
N LEU A 65 -25.60 -6.33 6.68
CA LEU A 65 -25.59 -7.55 5.88
C LEU A 65 -26.06 -8.74 6.73
N THR A 66 -26.96 -9.54 6.16
CA THR A 66 -27.34 -10.84 6.73
C THR A 66 -26.76 -11.94 5.85
N LEU A 67 -25.79 -12.70 6.35
CA LEU A 67 -25.18 -13.78 5.57
C LEU A 67 -26.03 -15.05 5.60
N VAL A 68 -26.15 -15.72 4.45
CA VAL A 68 -26.75 -17.05 4.37
C VAL A 68 -25.79 -18.09 4.97
N GLU A 69 -26.33 -18.99 5.78
CA GLU A 69 -25.55 -20.07 6.39
C GLU A 69 -24.96 -21.02 5.34
N ARG A 70 -23.68 -21.35 5.52
CA ARG A 70 -22.92 -22.24 4.61
C ARG A 70 -23.57 -23.62 4.45
N ALA A 71 -24.10 -24.19 5.53
CA ALA A 71 -24.73 -25.52 5.48
C ALA A 71 -25.95 -25.53 4.54
N ARG A 72 -26.75 -24.47 4.54
CA ARG A 72 -27.90 -24.32 3.64
C ARG A 72 -27.47 -24.23 2.18
N LEU A 73 -26.41 -23.48 1.89
CA LEU A 73 -25.87 -23.41 0.53
C LEU A 73 -25.36 -24.77 0.06
N GLN A 74 -24.70 -25.54 0.94
CA GLN A 74 -24.23 -26.88 0.61
C GLN A 74 -25.38 -27.84 0.28
N GLU A 75 -26.46 -27.83 1.07
CA GLU A 75 -27.65 -28.67 0.81
C GLU A 75 -28.25 -28.37 -0.57
N ILE A 76 -28.35 -27.09 -0.94
CA ILE A 76 -28.85 -26.66 -2.26
C ILE A 76 -27.92 -27.14 -3.38
N LEU A 77 -26.61 -26.96 -3.22
CA LEU A 77 -25.62 -27.39 -4.21
C LEU A 77 -25.63 -28.91 -4.41
N ASP A 78 -25.81 -29.68 -3.33
CA ASP A 78 -25.93 -31.13 -3.35
C ASP A 78 -27.23 -31.57 -4.06
N GLU A 79 -28.36 -30.90 -3.78
CA GLU A 79 -29.66 -31.18 -4.41
C GLU A 79 -29.65 -30.88 -5.92
N MET A 80 -29.02 -29.78 -6.33
CA MET A 80 -28.89 -29.41 -7.74
C MET A 80 -27.87 -30.27 -8.51
N GLN A 81 -27.19 -31.22 -7.86
CA GLN A 81 -26.09 -32.03 -8.42
C GLN A 81 -24.94 -31.18 -9.01
N LEU A 82 -24.80 -29.93 -8.55
CA LEU A 82 -23.84 -28.96 -9.07
C LEU A 82 -22.41 -29.22 -8.60
N ALA A 83 -22.21 -30.12 -7.63
CA ALA A 83 -20.89 -30.55 -7.15
C ALA A 83 -20.00 -31.20 -8.24
N LEU A 84 -20.54 -31.49 -9.44
CA LEU A 84 -19.83 -32.23 -10.50
C LEU A 84 -19.53 -31.41 -11.77
N SER A 85 -20.13 -30.24 -11.96
CA SER A 85 -19.81 -29.35 -13.08
C SER A 85 -19.04 -28.15 -12.56
N GLY A 86 -17.70 -28.21 -12.67
CA GLY A 86 -16.85 -27.06 -12.41
C GLY A 86 -17.32 -25.84 -13.21
N VAL A 87 -17.22 -24.67 -12.57
CA VAL A 87 -17.67 -23.34 -13.02
C VAL A 87 -19.18 -23.12 -12.87
N VAL A 88 -19.56 -22.50 -11.75
CA VAL A 88 -20.87 -21.87 -11.58
C VAL A 88 -20.88 -20.57 -12.39
N ASN A 89 -21.81 -20.44 -13.33
CA ASN A 89 -22.02 -19.21 -14.09
C ASN A 89 -23.01 -18.26 -13.38
N ASP A 90 -23.13 -17.02 -13.86
CA ASP A 90 -23.96 -15.99 -13.21
C ASP A 90 -25.46 -16.38 -13.17
N GLU A 91 -25.95 -17.12 -14.16
CA GLU A 91 -27.34 -17.62 -14.20
C GLU A 91 -27.59 -18.69 -13.12
N GLN A 92 -26.69 -19.66 -12.99
CA GLN A 92 -26.73 -20.69 -11.95
C GLN A 92 -26.58 -20.08 -10.56
N ALA A 93 -25.71 -19.08 -10.41
CA ALA A 93 -25.55 -18.34 -9.16
C ALA A 93 -26.87 -17.67 -8.73
N THR A 94 -27.59 -17.08 -9.69
CA THR A 94 -28.89 -16.45 -9.44
C THR A 94 -29.90 -17.48 -8.92
N GLU A 95 -30.01 -18.65 -9.58
CA GLU A 95 -30.90 -19.74 -9.14
C GLU A 95 -30.56 -20.26 -7.74
N ILE A 96 -29.26 -20.46 -7.43
CA ILE A 96 -28.81 -20.84 -6.09
C ILE A 96 -29.21 -19.77 -5.06
N GLY A 97 -29.05 -18.49 -5.42
CA GLY A 97 -29.44 -17.35 -4.58
C GLY A 97 -30.93 -17.34 -4.26
N GLU A 98 -31.78 -17.60 -5.25
CA GLU A 98 -33.24 -17.69 -5.07
C GLU A 98 -33.61 -18.81 -4.08
N LEU A 99 -33.05 -20.02 -4.27
CA LEU A 99 -33.29 -21.17 -3.38
C LEU A 99 -32.74 -20.93 -1.96
N ALA A 100 -31.62 -20.22 -1.86
CA ALA A 100 -31.01 -19.81 -0.61
C ALA A 100 -31.79 -18.71 0.12
N GLY A 101 -32.75 -18.04 -0.55
CA GLY A 101 -33.44 -16.86 -0.04
C GLY A 101 -32.46 -15.72 0.24
N ALA A 102 -31.52 -15.51 -0.69
CA ALA A 102 -30.59 -14.39 -0.72
C ALA A 102 -31.12 -13.31 -1.68
N ASP A 103 -30.85 -12.05 -1.35
CA ASP A 103 -31.12 -10.90 -2.22
C ASP A 103 -29.97 -10.69 -3.21
N ALA A 104 -28.75 -11.06 -2.79
CA ALA A 104 -27.56 -10.99 -3.61
C ALA A 104 -26.65 -12.22 -3.40
N ILE A 105 -25.88 -12.57 -4.42
CA ILE A 105 -24.92 -13.67 -4.36
C ILE A 105 -23.51 -13.20 -4.73
N LEU A 106 -22.55 -13.50 -3.84
CA LEU A 106 -21.14 -13.24 -4.04
C LEU A 106 -20.49 -14.46 -4.69
N VAL A 107 -20.00 -14.26 -5.91
CA VAL A 107 -19.25 -15.25 -6.67
C VAL A 107 -17.84 -14.72 -6.96
N GLY A 108 -16.88 -15.62 -7.12
CA GLY A 108 -15.54 -15.19 -7.43
C GLY A 108 -14.65 -16.26 -8.00
N SER A 109 -13.48 -15.83 -8.45
CA SER A 109 -12.46 -16.72 -9.00
C SER A 109 -11.06 -16.24 -8.63
N ILE A 110 -10.15 -17.20 -8.64
CA ILE A 110 -8.71 -16.98 -8.49
C ILE A 110 -8.07 -17.28 -9.83
N THR A 111 -7.29 -16.35 -10.37
CA THR A 111 -6.55 -16.52 -11.62
C THR A 111 -5.07 -16.28 -11.38
N ALA A 112 -4.23 -16.88 -12.23
CA ALA A 112 -2.79 -16.66 -12.21
C ALA A 112 -2.31 -16.23 -13.59
N GLY A 113 -1.42 -15.24 -13.61
CA GLY A 113 -0.78 -14.72 -14.82
C GLY A 113 0.71 -14.48 -14.57
N GLY A 114 1.55 -15.42 -15.01
CA GLY A 114 2.97 -15.37 -14.69
C GLY A 114 3.21 -15.59 -13.20
N GLN A 115 3.76 -14.59 -12.51
CA GLN A 115 3.95 -14.59 -11.05
C GLN A 115 2.87 -13.79 -10.30
N VAL A 116 1.91 -13.21 -11.02
CA VAL A 116 0.84 -12.41 -10.41
C VAL A 116 -0.37 -13.30 -10.22
N PHE A 117 -0.83 -13.40 -8.99
CA PHE A 117 -2.14 -13.99 -8.69
C PHE A 117 -3.18 -12.89 -8.57
N ARG A 118 -4.43 -13.23 -8.86
CA ARG A 118 -5.55 -12.31 -8.80
C ARG A 118 -6.77 -13.01 -8.27
N ILE A 119 -7.48 -12.34 -7.38
CA ILE A 119 -8.80 -12.70 -6.90
C ILE A 119 -9.79 -11.68 -7.45
N ASP A 120 -10.90 -12.18 -7.97
CA ASP A 120 -12.02 -11.39 -8.45
C ASP A 120 -13.27 -11.79 -7.66
N GLY A 121 -13.98 -10.81 -7.12
CA GLY A 121 -15.25 -10.99 -6.42
C GLY A 121 -16.34 -10.15 -7.09
N ARG A 122 -17.49 -10.75 -7.37
CA ARG A 122 -18.65 -10.08 -7.98
C ARG A 122 -19.89 -10.35 -7.15
N LEU A 123 -20.60 -9.29 -6.78
CA LEU A 123 -21.91 -9.41 -6.17
C LEU A 123 -22.98 -9.27 -7.25
N VAL A 124 -23.81 -10.30 -7.38
CA VAL A 124 -24.89 -10.38 -8.36
C VAL A 124 -26.22 -10.24 -7.63
N ASP A 125 -27.07 -9.31 -8.09
CA ASP A 125 -28.45 -9.16 -7.63
C ASP A 125 -29.26 -10.38 -8.07
N VAL A 126 -29.89 -11.07 -7.12
CA VAL A 126 -30.63 -12.31 -7.41
C VAL A 126 -31.92 -12.02 -8.20
N ALA A 127 -32.57 -10.88 -7.97
CA ALA A 127 -33.83 -10.57 -8.63
C ALA A 127 -33.65 -10.21 -10.12
N SER A 128 -32.55 -9.54 -10.48
CA SER A 128 -32.30 -9.03 -11.83
C SER A 128 -31.19 -9.76 -12.59
N GLY A 129 -30.37 -10.56 -11.91
CA GLY A 129 -29.16 -11.18 -12.46
C GLY A 129 -28.05 -10.19 -12.80
N GLN A 130 -28.16 -8.92 -12.38
CA GLN A 130 -27.17 -7.89 -12.69
C GLN A 130 -26.04 -7.85 -11.67
N VAL A 131 -24.83 -7.58 -12.14
CA VAL A 131 -23.68 -7.36 -11.25
C VAL A 131 -23.82 -6.00 -10.58
N ILE A 132 -24.05 -6.01 -9.26
CA ILE A 132 -24.13 -4.81 -8.40
C ILE A 132 -22.74 -4.19 -8.25
N LEU A 133 -21.75 -5.03 -7.97
CA LEU A 133 -20.35 -4.62 -7.82
C LEU A 133 -19.41 -5.73 -8.29
N ALA A 134 -18.23 -5.33 -8.75
CA ALA A 134 -17.14 -6.22 -9.10
C ALA A 134 -15.84 -5.61 -8.60
N GLU A 135 -15.11 -6.36 -7.79
CA GLU A 135 -13.84 -5.97 -7.20
C GLU A 135 -12.76 -6.99 -7.49
N LYS A 136 -11.52 -6.53 -7.45
CA LYS A 136 -10.35 -7.37 -7.70
C LYS A 136 -9.19 -6.99 -6.81
N ARG A 137 -8.37 -7.98 -6.48
CA ARG A 137 -7.06 -7.80 -5.84
C ARG A 137 -6.00 -8.68 -6.49
N SER A 138 -4.77 -8.23 -6.43
CA SER A 138 -3.63 -8.94 -7.01
C SER A 138 -2.49 -8.96 -6.02
N TRP A 139 -1.77 -10.07 -5.99
CA TRP A 139 -0.65 -10.31 -5.10
C TRP A 139 0.45 -11.08 -5.82
N LEU A 140 1.64 -11.11 -5.21
CA LEU A 140 2.85 -11.72 -5.78
C LEU A 140 3.32 -12.96 -5.03
N SER A 141 2.93 -13.14 -3.77
CA SER A 141 3.33 -14.28 -2.94
C SER A 141 2.19 -14.88 -2.13
N ASP A 142 2.29 -16.16 -1.79
CA ASP A 142 1.27 -16.86 -1.02
C ASP A 142 1.00 -16.23 0.36
N ASP A 143 1.99 -15.57 0.94
CA ASP A 143 1.86 -14.86 2.23
C ASP A 143 0.93 -13.64 2.16
N GLU A 144 0.67 -13.11 0.95
CA GLU A 144 -0.20 -11.96 0.72
C GLU A 144 -1.67 -12.36 0.43
N ILE A 145 -1.97 -13.66 0.34
CA ILE A 145 -3.32 -14.15 0.00
C ILE A 145 -4.36 -13.64 1.00
N LEU A 146 -4.09 -13.79 2.30
CA LEU A 146 -5.04 -13.36 3.34
C LEU A 146 -5.28 -11.86 3.28
N LEU A 147 -4.21 -11.07 3.11
CA LEU A 147 -4.32 -9.61 2.95
C LEU A 147 -5.18 -9.24 1.73
N ALA A 148 -4.99 -9.91 0.60
CA ALA A 148 -5.78 -9.66 -0.61
C ALA A 148 -7.27 -10.00 -0.42
N VAL A 149 -7.58 -10.99 0.41
CA VAL A 149 -8.97 -11.37 0.75
C VAL A 149 -9.60 -10.36 1.71
N ASP A 150 -8.88 -9.95 2.76
CA ASP A 150 -9.31 -8.90 3.69
C ASP A 150 -9.64 -7.60 2.92
N GLU A 151 -8.72 -7.15 2.05
CA GLU A 151 -8.92 -5.94 1.25
C GLU A 151 -10.09 -6.08 0.27
N LEU A 152 -10.33 -7.29 -0.26
CA LEU A 152 -11.49 -7.55 -1.11
C LEU A 152 -12.78 -7.40 -0.30
N ALA A 153 -12.85 -7.97 0.91
CA ALA A 153 -14.00 -7.83 1.80
C ALA A 153 -14.27 -6.36 2.14
N GLU A 154 -13.24 -5.60 2.50
CA GLU A 154 -13.35 -4.18 2.83
C GLU A 154 -13.93 -3.36 1.68
N GLN A 155 -13.50 -3.61 0.43
CA GLN A 155 -14.07 -2.92 -0.73
C GLN A 155 -15.52 -3.29 -1.00
N ILE A 156 -15.88 -4.57 -0.83
CA ILE A 156 -17.26 -5.03 -0.97
C ILE A 156 -18.14 -4.30 0.05
N ILE A 157 -17.74 -4.28 1.33
CA ILE A 157 -18.48 -3.60 2.40
C ILE A 157 -18.59 -2.11 2.11
N CYS A 158 -17.48 -1.45 1.79
CA CYS A 158 -17.44 -0.02 1.53
C CYS A 158 -18.35 0.37 0.35
N LYS A 159 -18.36 -0.41 -0.73
CA LYS A 159 -19.23 -0.13 -1.88
C LYS A 159 -20.71 -0.42 -1.63
N LEU A 160 -21.02 -1.40 -0.78
CA LEU A 160 -22.41 -1.73 -0.43
C LEU A 160 -23.02 -0.75 0.56
N THR A 161 -22.23 -0.34 1.56
CA THR A 161 -22.75 0.37 2.73
C THR A 161 -22.33 1.83 2.79
N GLY A 162 -21.28 2.22 2.05
CA GLY A 162 -20.61 3.50 2.19
C GLY A 162 -19.80 3.64 3.49
N VAL A 163 -19.68 2.57 4.29
CA VAL A 163 -18.93 2.56 5.55
C VAL A 163 -17.52 2.03 5.31
N GLU A 164 -16.51 2.82 5.69
CA GLU A 164 -15.14 2.32 5.77
C GLU A 164 -15.01 1.39 6.99
N THR A 165 -14.80 0.11 6.74
CA THR A 165 -14.55 -0.91 7.77
C THR A 165 -13.09 -1.32 7.74
N GLY A 166 -12.42 -1.31 8.90
CA GLY A 166 -11.13 -1.97 9.06
C GLY A 166 -11.38 -3.41 9.51
N VAL A 167 -11.46 -4.31 8.54
CA VAL A 167 -11.69 -5.75 8.75
C VAL A 167 -10.40 -6.39 9.26
N SER A 168 -9.24 -5.91 8.79
CA SER A 168 -7.93 -6.35 9.28
C SER A 168 -7.55 -5.60 10.57
N ARG A 169 -7.87 -6.16 11.75
CA ARG A 169 -7.39 -5.65 13.06
C ARG A 169 -6.38 -6.56 13.76
N ASP A 170 -6.14 -7.77 13.26
CA ASP A 170 -5.22 -8.72 13.90
C ASP A 170 -3.74 -8.43 13.62
N PHE A 171 -3.45 -7.60 12.62
CA PHE A 171 -2.18 -6.92 12.46
C PHE A 171 -2.41 -5.42 12.60
N ILE A 172 -1.92 -4.81 13.68
CA ILE A 172 -1.87 -3.35 13.79
C ILE A 172 -0.85 -2.85 12.75
N TYR A 173 -1.34 -2.58 11.55
CA TYR A 173 -0.74 -1.60 10.65
C TYR A 173 -1.37 -0.26 11.05
N GLU A 174 -0.64 0.61 11.75
CA GLU A 174 -1.06 2.01 11.83
C GLU A 174 -0.97 2.58 10.41
N PRO A 175 -2.08 2.93 9.75
CA PRO A 175 -1.98 3.52 8.44
C PRO A 175 -1.40 4.92 8.65
N LEU A 176 -0.17 5.15 8.20
CA LEU A 176 0.22 6.50 7.82
C LEU A 176 -0.83 6.93 6.80
N GLY A 177 -1.71 7.85 7.21
CA GLY A 177 -2.99 8.13 6.56
C GLY A 177 -2.93 8.14 5.04
N VAL A 178 -3.98 7.62 4.40
CA VAL A 178 -4.12 7.44 2.96
C VAL A 178 -3.50 8.60 2.18
N VAL A 179 -2.33 8.36 1.59
CA VAL A 179 -1.84 9.13 0.46
C VAL A 179 -1.34 8.15 -0.58
N GLU A 180 -2.10 8.02 -1.68
CA GLU A 180 -1.68 7.30 -2.88
C GLU A 180 -0.34 7.85 -3.38
N TYR A 181 0.72 7.10 -3.08
CA TYR A 181 2.07 7.41 -3.50
C TYR A 181 2.79 6.10 -3.75
N HIS A 182 2.44 5.40 -4.82
CA HIS A 182 3.47 4.61 -5.51
C HIS A 182 4.41 5.61 -6.21
N VAL A 183 5.21 6.33 -5.39
CA VAL A 183 6.24 7.26 -5.87
C VAL A 183 7.35 6.48 -6.53
N LEU A 184 7.53 5.21 -6.18
CA LEU A 184 8.59 4.35 -6.68
C LEU A 184 8.01 3.13 -7.39
N LYS A 185 8.55 2.84 -8.57
CA LYS A 185 8.36 1.60 -9.31
C LYS A 185 9.70 0.88 -9.31
N MET A 186 9.70 -0.41 -8.96
CA MET A 186 10.91 -1.23 -9.00
C MET A 186 10.79 -2.26 -10.12
N GLU A 187 11.83 -2.41 -10.92
CA GLU A 187 12.00 -3.51 -11.87
C GLU A 187 13.25 -4.29 -11.48
N THR A 188 13.22 -5.61 -11.63
CA THR A 188 14.37 -6.45 -11.31
C THR A 188 14.66 -7.43 -12.42
N ALA A 189 15.93 -7.78 -12.58
CA ALA A 189 16.38 -8.77 -13.54
C ALA A 189 17.57 -9.55 -12.98
N LEU A 190 17.57 -10.87 -13.18
CA LEU A 190 18.76 -11.69 -12.94
C LEU A 190 19.56 -11.79 -14.23
N ASP A 191 20.89 -11.77 -14.12
CA ASP A 191 21.79 -11.98 -15.25
C ASP A 191 21.70 -13.41 -15.81
N GLN A 192 21.32 -14.37 -14.96
CA GLN A 192 21.09 -15.77 -15.30
C GLN A 192 19.62 -16.15 -15.01
N PRO A 193 18.89 -16.71 -15.99
CA PRO A 193 17.49 -17.10 -15.80
C PRO A 193 17.33 -18.36 -14.93
N VAL A 194 18.40 -19.12 -14.74
CA VAL A 194 18.43 -20.34 -13.93
C VAL A 194 19.75 -20.44 -13.18
N TRP A 195 19.72 -20.95 -11.95
CA TRP A 195 20.91 -21.19 -11.16
C TRP A 195 21.05 -22.67 -10.83
N LEU A 196 22.21 -23.24 -11.16
CA LEU A 196 22.55 -24.62 -10.83
C LEU A 196 23.02 -24.68 -9.38
N ASN A 197 22.27 -25.41 -8.56
CA ASN A 197 22.57 -25.60 -7.14
C ASN A 197 23.96 -26.24 -6.97
N GLY A 198 24.85 -25.56 -6.23
CA GLY A 198 26.22 -26.01 -5.97
C GLY A 198 27.26 -25.58 -7.02
N SER A 199 26.90 -24.74 -8.00
CA SER A 199 27.82 -24.24 -9.03
C SER A 199 28.96 -23.36 -8.48
N GLY A 200 28.72 -22.66 -7.36
CA GLY A 200 29.67 -21.69 -6.80
C GLY A 200 29.82 -20.42 -7.65
N GLU A 201 29.03 -20.26 -8.70
CA GLU A 201 29.03 -19.07 -9.56
C GLU A 201 28.21 -17.95 -8.93
N ALA A 202 28.73 -16.72 -9.02
CA ALA A 202 28.03 -15.53 -8.56
C ALA A 202 26.90 -15.18 -9.53
N VAL A 203 25.70 -14.93 -9.00
CA VAL A 203 24.54 -14.44 -9.74
C VAL A 203 24.33 -12.98 -9.39
N PHE A 204 24.03 -12.16 -10.39
CA PHE A 204 23.82 -10.73 -10.23
C PHE A 204 22.34 -10.40 -10.39
N LEU A 205 21.77 -9.76 -9.37
CA LEU A 205 20.44 -9.17 -9.40
C LEU A 205 20.57 -7.68 -9.73
N GLN A 206 20.06 -7.29 -10.88
CA GLN A 206 19.83 -5.90 -11.22
C GLN A 206 18.50 -5.45 -10.60
N VAL A 207 18.52 -4.28 -9.96
CA VAL A 207 17.34 -3.63 -9.39
C VAL A 207 17.30 -2.20 -9.90
N ASP A 208 16.31 -1.92 -10.75
CA ASP A 208 16.04 -0.61 -11.29
C ASP A 208 14.91 0.04 -10.50
N ILE A 209 15.15 1.23 -9.96
CA ILE A 209 14.17 1.97 -9.16
C ILE A 209 13.83 3.26 -9.91
N TYR A 210 12.59 3.37 -10.34
CA TYR A 210 12.02 4.54 -11.00
C TYR A 210 11.17 5.32 -10.02
N SER A 211 11.09 6.63 -10.20
CA SER A 211 10.13 7.44 -9.44
C SER A 211 9.09 8.11 -10.34
N LYS A 212 7.83 8.19 -9.90
CA LYS A 212 6.79 8.99 -10.56
C LYS A 212 7.08 10.46 -10.28
N GLU A 213 7.19 11.29 -11.32
CA GLU A 213 7.25 12.75 -11.15
C GLU A 213 5.94 13.23 -10.50
N VAL A 214 6.00 13.52 -9.21
CA VAL A 214 4.91 14.16 -8.48
C VAL A 214 4.93 15.64 -8.86
N PRO A 215 3.84 16.23 -9.40
CA PRO A 215 3.78 17.66 -9.63
C PRO A 215 4.06 18.35 -8.30
N ALA A 216 5.10 19.18 -8.26
CA ALA A 216 5.69 19.69 -7.03
C ALA A 216 4.62 20.21 -6.05
N ARG A 217 4.23 19.38 -5.07
CA ARG A 217 3.64 19.89 -3.84
C ARG A 217 4.66 20.86 -3.24
N GLU A 218 4.15 21.92 -2.63
CA GLU A 218 4.97 22.91 -1.94
C GLU A 218 6.01 22.18 -1.07
N ARG A 219 7.29 22.37 -1.41
CA ARG A 219 8.40 21.57 -0.88
C ARG A 219 8.40 21.70 0.65
N ILE A 220 8.14 20.60 1.35
CA ILE A 220 8.21 20.54 2.81
C ILE A 220 9.64 20.93 3.22
N PRO A 221 9.82 21.93 4.11
CA PRO A 221 11.15 22.33 4.54
C PRO A 221 11.91 21.18 5.19
N LEU A 222 13.16 20.97 4.79
CA LEU A 222 14.03 19.94 5.34
C LEU A 222 14.64 20.43 6.67
N ASN A 223 14.93 19.50 7.57
CA ASN A 223 15.75 19.74 8.76
C ASN A 223 16.99 18.85 8.70
N LEU A 224 18.16 19.44 8.45
CA LEU A 224 19.38 18.71 8.07
C LEU A 224 20.53 19.03 9.02
N ALA A 225 21.06 18.01 9.69
CA ALA A 225 22.25 18.11 10.55
C ALA A 225 23.49 17.55 9.84
N LEU A 226 24.49 18.40 9.59
CA LEU A 226 25.77 17.99 9.02
C LEU A 226 26.78 17.71 10.13
N VAL A 227 27.25 16.47 10.20
CA VAL A 227 28.28 16.04 11.14
C VAL A 227 29.58 15.81 10.38
N ILE A 228 30.59 16.65 10.61
CA ILE A 228 31.85 16.68 9.85
C ILE A 228 33.00 16.18 10.73
N ASP A 229 33.68 15.12 10.29
CA ASP A 229 34.92 14.64 10.92
C ASP A 229 36.07 15.63 10.65
N ARG A 230 36.74 16.08 11.72
CA ARG A 230 37.95 16.92 11.66
C ARG A 230 39.17 16.26 12.32
N SER A 231 39.14 14.95 12.55
CA SER A 231 40.25 14.21 13.14
C SER A 231 41.54 14.32 12.32
N GLY A 232 42.68 14.02 12.93
CA GLY A 232 44.00 14.14 12.28
C GLY A 232 44.13 13.36 10.97
N SER A 233 43.34 12.28 10.78
CA SER A 233 43.31 11.51 9.53
C SER A 233 42.75 12.31 8.34
N MET A 234 41.88 13.28 8.61
CA MET A 234 41.24 14.17 7.64
C MET A 234 42.19 15.25 7.10
N ALA A 235 43.37 15.42 7.73
CA ALA A 235 44.43 16.33 7.25
C ALA A 235 45.12 15.84 5.96
N SER A 236 45.00 14.55 5.64
CA SER A 236 45.65 13.95 4.47
C SER A 236 44.76 13.99 3.21
N ALA A 237 45.40 14.05 2.03
CA ALA A 237 44.78 13.78 0.72
C ALA A 237 43.51 14.59 0.39
N ARG A 238 43.40 15.86 0.82
CA ARG A 238 42.27 16.77 0.54
C ARG A 238 40.90 16.27 1.06
N LYS A 239 40.89 15.29 1.97
CA LYS A 239 39.64 14.71 2.51
C LYS A 239 38.75 15.75 3.17
N LEU A 240 39.33 16.61 4.01
CA LEU A 240 38.59 17.70 4.63
C LEU A 240 38.12 18.75 3.61
N ASP A 241 38.89 18.99 2.54
CA ASP A 241 38.46 19.87 1.46
C ASP A 241 37.19 19.34 0.79
N TYR A 242 37.13 18.04 0.50
CA TYR A 242 35.94 17.41 -0.05
C TYR A 242 34.76 17.48 0.91
N ALA A 243 34.98 17.24 2.21
CA ALA A 243 33.92 17.38 3.20
C ALA A 243 33.35 18.81 3.26
N ARG A 244 34.21 19.83 3.20
CA ARG A 244 33.78 21.23 3.10
C ARG A 244 33.05 21.52 1.79
N GLN A 245 33.55 21.03 0.66
CA GLN A 245 32.90 21.21 -0.64
C GLN A 245 31.51 20.57 -0.67
N SER A 246 31.37 19.35 -0.15
CA SER A 246 30.07 18.67 -0.02
C SER A 246 29.13 19.43 0.91
N ALA A 247 29.61 19.92 2.06
CA ALA A 247 28.80 20.72 2.98
C ALA A 247 28.29 22.03 2.33
N LYS A 248 29.15 22.71 1.55
CA LYS A 248 28.75 23.90 0.78
C LYS A 248 27.75 23.55 -0.31
N PHE A 249 27.97 22.47 -1.05
CA PHE A 249 27.04 22.00 -2.08
C PHE A 249 25.66 21.71 -1.50
N ILE A 250 25.58 21.02 -0.37
CA ILE A 250 24.33 20.76 0.33
C ILE A 250 23.65 22.09 0.70
N LEU A 251 24.37 23.00 1.38
CA LEU A 251 23.85 24.31 1.78
C LEU A 251 23.36 25.15 0.59
N GLU A 252 24.05 25.11 -0.55
CA GLU A 252 23.66 25.83 -1.76
C GLU A 252 22.35 25.29 -2.35
N ASN A 253 22.08 24.00 -2.20
CA ASN A 253 20.86 23.34 -2.67
C ASN A 253 19.70 23.35 -1.65
N LEU A 254 19.92 23.79 -0.41
CA LEU A 254 18.84 24.01 0.55
C LEU A 254 17.97 25.23 0.17
N ALA A 255 16.67 25.14 0.39
CA ALA A 255 15.76 26.28 0.32
C ALA A 255 15.96 27.20 1.54
N LYS A 256 15.57 28.47 1.42
CA LYS A 256 15.71 29.47 2.48
C LYS A 256 15.01 29.10 3.81
N ASP A 257 13.96 28.27 3.71
CA ASP A 257 13.14 27.85 4.84
C ASP A 257 13.57 26.51 5.44
N ASP A 258 14.53 25.81 4.81
CA ASP A 258 15.14 24.61 5.38
C ASP A 258 15.95 24.97 6.63
N ILE A 259 16.06 24.03 7.56
CA ILE A 259 16.87 24.15 8.77
C ILE A 259 18.18 23.40 8.56
N ILE A 260 19.29 24.03 8.92
CA ILE A 260 20.62 23.42 8.90
C ILE A 260 21.31 23.60 10.25
N SER A 261 21.92 22.53 10.76
CA SER A 261 22.94 22.57 11.80
C SER A 261 24.25 21.98 11.28
N ILE A 262 25.37 22.45 11.80
CA ILE A 262 26.69 21.91 11.45
C ILE A 262 27.47 21.67 12.74
N VAL A 263 27.82 20.41 12.95
CA VAL A 263 28.61 19.93 14.07
C VAL A 263 29.91 19.36 13.52
N THR A 264 31.03 19.66 14.15
CA THR A 264 32.30 18.99 13.87
C THR A 264 32.69 18.09 15.03
N TYR A 265 33.29 16.94 14.73
CA TYR A 265 33.83 16.06 15.75
C TYR A 265 35.28 15.68 15.46
N GLY A 266 36.02 15.52 16.54
CA GLY A 266 37.45 15.23 16.61
C GLY A 266 37.70 14.87 18.07
N SER A 267 38.65 15.50 18.77
CA SER A 267 38.87 15.14 20.20
C SER A 267 37.80 15.70 21.11
N LYS A 268 37.11 16.72 20.61
CA LYS A 268 35.95 17.37 21.20
C LYS A 268 34.96 17.68 20.10
N VAL A 269 33.70 17.70 20.47
CA VAL A 269 32.60 18.06 19.60
C VAL A 269 32.41 19.56 19.67
N GLN A 270 32.19 20.18 18.53
CA GLN A 270 32.01 21.61 18.41
C GLN A 270 30.86 21.90 17.48
N LEU A 271 29.85 22.60 18.01
CA LEU A 271 28.78 23.18 17.23
C LEU A 271 29.33 24.38 16.43
N VAL A 272 29.39 24.24 15.12
CA VAL A 272 29.87 25.29 14.20
C VAL A 272 28.71 26.19 13.78
N VAL A 273 27.54 25.60 13.55
CA VAL A 273 26.31 26.30 13.19
C VAL A 273 25.16 25.71 14.00
N PRO A 274 24.52 26.48 14.92
CA PRO A 274 23.32 26.03 15.61
C PRO A 274 22.18 25.84 14.60
N ALA A 275 21.23 24.95 14.91
CA ALA A 275 20.06 24.71 14.07
C ALA A 275 19.34 26.04 13.75
N GLN A 276 19.41 26.44 12.48
CA GLN A 276 18.84 27.70 12.00
C GLN A 276 18.38 27.58 10.56
N LYS A 277 17.53 28.51 10.11
CA LYS A 277 17.13 28.57 8.70
C LYS A 277 18.31 28.80 7.76
N ALA A 278 18.32 28.12 6.62
CA ALA A 278 19.33 28.21 5.56
C ALA A 278 19.22 29.50 4.71
N ALA A 279 18.76 30.60 5.30
CA ALA A 279 18.67 31.92 4.66
C ALA A 279 20.04 32.61 4.58
N ALA A 280 20.90 32.43 5.60
CA ALA A 280 22.18 33.13 5.74
C ALA A 280 23.36 32.39 5.07
N LYS A 281 23.19 31.91 3.83
CA LYS A 281 24.13 31.00 3.14
C LYS A 281 25.59 31.51 3.16
N ARG A 282 25.83 32.77 2.82
CA ARG A 282 27.20 33.35 2.77
C ARG A 282 27.93 33.25 4.10
N LYS A 283 27.24 33.55 5.22
CA LYS A 283 27.83 33.48 6.56
C LYS A 283 28.13 32.03 6.94
N THR A 284 27.23 31.11 6.64
CA THR A 284 27.43 29.67 6.88
C THR A 284 28.58 29.10 6.05
N ILE A 285 28.75 29.52 4.79
CA ILE A 285 29.89 29.11 3.94
C ILE A 285 31.23 29.54 4.57
N GLN A 286 31.31 30.76 5.11
CA GLN A 286 32.52 31.23 5.81
C GLN A 286 32.86 30.36 7.01
N LEU A 287 31.86 29.99 7.81
CA LEU A 287 32.03 29.09 8.96
C LEU A 287 32.49 27.68 8.53
N ILE A 288 32.02 27.19 7.38
CA ILE A 288 32.50 25.91 6.81
C ILE A 288 33.97 26.01 6.39
N ASP A 289 34.40 27.13 5.82
CA ASP A 289 35.78 27.36 5.39
C ASP A 289 36.77 27.38 6.56
N GLU A 290 36.32 27.82 7.73
CA GLU A 290 37.12 27.88 8.96
C GLU A 290 37.36 26.50 9.60
N ILE A 291 36.66 25.44 9.16
CA ILE A 291 36.83 24.08 9.70
C ILE A 291 38.21 23.56 9.33
N THR A 292 39.05 23.27 10.32
CA THR A 292 40.41 22.76 10.13
C THR A 292 40.60 21.39 10.80
N ALA A 293 41.48 20.56 10.23
CA ALA A 293 41.80 19.24 10.79
C ALA A 293 42.67 19.36 12.04
N GLY A 294 42.37 18.59 13.09
CA GLY A 294 43.20 18.50 14.29
C GLY A 294 42.63 17.60 15.41
N GLY A 295 43.49 16.79 16.03
CA GLY A 295 43.16 15.95 17.21
C GLY A 295 42.73 14.50 16.90
N ALA A 296 42.65 13.65 17.93
CA ALA A 296 42.09 12.28 17.92
C ALA A 296 40.56 12.25 17.78
N THR A 297 39.93 11.12 17.44
CA THR A 297 38.48 10.99 17.11
C THR A 297 37.58 10.67 18.32
N ASN A 298 36.47 11.39 18.49
CA ASN A 298 35.43 11.16 19.51
C ASN A 298 34.03 11.29 18.88
N LEU A 299 33.51 10.16 18.36
CA LEU A 299 32.23 10.06 17.66
C LEU A 299 31.01 10.18 18.60
N SER A 300 31.11 9.74 19.86
CA SER A 300 29.96 9.64 20.76
C SER A 300 29.42 10.98 21.24
N GLY A 301 30.26 12.02 21.37
CA GLY A 301 29.78 13.35 21.73
C GLY A 301 29.09 14.10 20.58
N GLY A 302 29.34 13.71 19.32
CA GLY A 302 28.80 14.41 18.13
C GLY A 302 27.31 14.21 17.94
N MET A 303 26.82 13.06 18.38
CA MET A 303 25.40 12.69 18.32
C MET A 303 24.57 13.28 19.47
N LEU A 304 25.19 13.62 20.60
CA LEU A 304 24.50 14.13 21.79
C LEU A 304 24.28 15.65 21.79
N GLU A 305 25.05 16.41 21.00
CA GLU A 305 25.02 17.89 20.94
C GLU A 305 24.41 18.43 19.63
N GLY A 306 23.96 17.55 18.73
CA GLY A 306 23.53 17.87 17.36
C GLY A 306 22.03 17.93 17.15
#